data_AF-A0A7V9H462-F1
#
_entry.id   AF-A0A7V9H462-F1
#
_cell.length_a   1.000
_cell.length_b   1.000
_cell.length_c   1.000
_cell.angle_alpha   90.00
_cell.angle_beta   90.00
_cell.angle_gamma   90.00
#
_symmetry.space_group_name_H-M   'P 1'
#
loop_
_entity.id
_entity.type
_entity.pdbx_description
1 polymer ?
#
loop_
_entity_poly.entity_id
_entity_poly.type
_entity_poly.pdbx_seq_one_letter_code
_entity_poly.pdbx_strand_id
1 'polypeptide(L)'
;MAAGLGGALSAYTILLRDFFADDLTGIYLYGSVVYDAFDPRVSDLDVTVLHRTDLNEERTRGLSGTHERFGRGLPAAGRLDVSFVPLRLVGGYGKDSLPYYRDGHFCRSGGGDVNPVMWRTLRGRGVAVCGPPAAEIVPPVSDEDLAENMRRNLDFLRLQMPLYVTTGTGETVFGVLSLCRVLYTLRTGEQVGKVEAGRWALHRLHSRWQPLIQRAITRYETNDLSSGDALLEEAEAFAAYARALP
;
A
#
# COMPACT_ATOMS: atom_id res chain seq x y z
N MET A 1 -27.09 8.37 2.43
CA MET A 1 -26.20 8.14 1.25
C MET A 1 -24.84 8.68 1.63
N ALA A 2 -23.81 7.88 1.91
CA ALA A 2 -23.24 6.89 1.01
C ALA A 2 -22.70 5.66 1.77
N ALA A 3 -23.18 4.46 1.42
CA ALA A 3 -22.83 3.21 2.09
C ALA A 3 -21.55 2.54 1.52
N GLY A 4 -20.88 3.19 0.56
CA GLY A 4 -19.69 2.68 -0.11
C GLY A 4 -18.41 3.43 0.26
N LEU A 5 -17.27 2.99 -0.28
CA LEU A 5 -15.94 3.50 0.06
C LEU A 5 -15.76 5.00 -0.21
N GLY A 6 -16.36 5.54 -1.30
CA GLY A 6 -16.35 6.98 -1.55
C GLY A 6 -17.11 7.80 -0.50
N GLY A 7 -18.17 7.21 0.09
CA GLY A 7 -18.88 7.79 1.23
C GLY A 7 -18.01 7.80 2.48
N ALA A 8 -17.30 6.70 2.73
CA ALA A 8 -16.35 6.60 3.83
C ALA A 8 -15.23 7.62 3.70
N LEU A 9 -14.60 7.73 2.54
CA LEU A 9 -13.57 8.75 2.28
C LEU A 9 -14.11 10.17 2.50
N SER A 10 -15.32 10.47 2.03
CA SER A 10 -15.91 11.81 2.20
C SER A 10 -16.17 12.16 3.66
N ALA A 11 -16.81 11.23 4.41
CA ALA A 11 -17.05 11.41 5.84
C ALA A 11 -15.73 11.52 6.62
N TYR A 12 -14.74 10.71 6.27
CA TYR A 12 -13.41 10.74 6.87
C TYR A 12 -12.67 12.04 6.58
N THR A 13 -12.77 12.56 5.36
CA THR A 13 -12.18 13.85 4.96
C THR A 13 -12.73 15.00 5.79
N ILE A 14 -14.05 15.03 6.04
CA ILE A 14 -14.68 16.05 6.90
C ILE A 14 -14.13 15.95 8.33
N LEU A 15 -14.08 14.74 8.87
CA LEU A 15 -13.59 14.46 10.21
C LEU A 15 -12.11 14.84 10.38
N LEU A 16 -11.25 14.55 9.40
CA LEU A 16 -9.84 14.92 9.43
C LEU A 16 -9.64 16.42 9.29
N ARG A 17 -10.44 17.10 8.46
CA ARG A 17 -10.42 18.57 8.36
C ARG A 17 -10.79 19.24 9.67
N ASP A 18 -11.80 18.71 10.39
CA ASP A 18 -12.19 19.22 11.69
C ASP A 18 -11.08 18.99 12.75
N PHE A 19 -10.52 17.77 12.79
CA PHE A 19 -9.49 17.42 13.76
C PHE A 19 -8.16 18.18 13.56
N PHE A 20 -7.68 18.28 12.32
CA PHE A 20 -6.41 18.95 12.03
C PHE A 20 -6.58 20.46 11.85
N ALA A 21 -7.77 20.95 11.48
CA ALA A 21 -8.05 22.34 11.19
C ALA A 21 -6.95 22.94 10.29
N ASP A 22 -6.35 24.06 10.70
CA ASP A 22 -5.29 24.72 9.95
C ASP A 22 -4.06 23.82 9.79
N ASP A 23 -3.77 22.92 10.72
CA ASP A 23 -2.59 22.03 10.67
C ASP A 23 -2.63 21.02 9.52
N LEU A 24 -3.79 20.82 8.88
CA LEU A 24 -3.92 19.94 7.72
C LEU A 24 -3.25 20.56 6.50
N THR A 25 -2.30 19.84 5.91
CA THR A 25 -1.70 20.25 4.62
C THR A 25 -2.44 19.61 3.45
N GLY A 26 -2.81 18.34 3.56
CA GLY A 26 -3.63 17.69 2.55
C GLY A 26 -3.92 16.23 2.83
N ILE A 27 -4.87 15.69 2.08
CA ILE A 27 -5.29 14.29 2.10
C ILE A 27 -5.18 13.79 0.67
N TYR A 28 -4.43 12.70 0.50
CA TYR A 28 -4.06 12.20 -0.82
C TYR A 28 -4.40 10.73 -0.95
N LEU A 29 -4.83 10.33 -2.14
CA LEU A 29 -4.97 8.92 -2.52
C LEU A 29 -3.77 8.48 -3.36
N TYR A 30 -3.33 7.25 -3.14
CA TYR A 30 -2.31 6.57 -3.94
C TYR A 30 -2.68 5.10 -4.13
N GLY A 31 -1.69 4.26 -4.40
CA GLY A 31 -1.86 2.82 -4.48
C GLY A 31 -2.76 2.40 -5.64
N SER A 32 -3.64 1.42 -5.43
CA SER A 32 -4.35 0.76 -6.54
C SER A 32 -5.25 1.69 -7.36
N VAL A 33 -5.78 2.75 -6.76
CA VAL A 33 -6.65 3.74 -7.43
C VAL A 33 -5.95 4.49 -8.55
N VAL A 34 -4.65 4.79 -8.39
CA VAL A 34 -3.92 5.64 -9.35
C VAL A 34 -3.20 4.84 -10.45
N TYR A 35 -3.37 3.52 -10.44
CA TYR A 35 -2.88 2.59 -11.45
C TYR A 35 -4.02 1.89 -12.20
N ASP A 36 -5.26 2.41 -12.11
CA ASP A 36 -6.46 1.79 -12.69
C ASP A 36 -6.63 0.29 -12.29
N ALA A 37 -6.13 -0.05 -11.11
CA ALA A 37 -6.06 -1.41 -10.58
C ALA A 37 -6.92 -1.61 -9.31
N PHE A 38 -7.79 -0.64 -9.01
CA PHE A 38 -8.68 -0.68 -7.86
C PHE A 38 -9.89 -1.57 -8.14
N ASP A 39 -10.11 -2.56 -7.27
CA ASP A 39 -11.31 -3.40 -7.28
C ASP A 39 -12.25 -2.97 -6.16
N PRO A 40 -13.46 -2.44 -6.47
CA PRO A 40 -14.41 -2.00 -5.48
C PRO A 40 -14.89 -3.12 -4.53
N ARG A 41 -14.70 -4.40 -4.89
CA ARG A 41 -15.07 -5.55 -4.05
C ARG A 41 -14.08 -5.77 -2.91
N VAL A 42 -12.78 -5.56 -3.15
CA VAL A 42 -11.72 -6.05 -2.25
C VAL A 42 -10.57 -5.10 -1.99
N SER A 43 -10.30 -4.13 -2.87
CA SER A 43 -9.18 -3.20 -2.65
C SER A 43 -9.41 -2.35 -1.40
N ASP A 44 -8.37 -2.14 -0.63
CA ASP A 44 -8.26 -1.02 0.28
C ASP A 44 -8.18 0.30 -0.49
N LEU A 45 -8.35 1.40 0.24
CA LEU A 45 -8.09 2.75 -0.23
C LEU A 45 -6.88 3.29 0.52
N ASP A 46 -5.77 3.38 -0.17
CA ASP A 46 -4.52 3.92 0.34
C ASP A 46 -4.61 5.46 0.45
N VAL A 47 -4.50 5.96 1.68
CA VAL A 47 -4.63 7.39 2.02
C VAL A 47 -3.38 7.87 2.76
N THR A 48 -2.87 9.03 2.36
CA THR A 48 -1.83 9.74 3.11
C THR A 48 -2.35 11.08 3.58
N VAL A 49 -2.23 11.33 4.89
CA VAL A 49 -2.60 12.59 5.53
C VAL A 49 -1.33 13.35 5.87
N LEU A 50 -1.11 14.49 5.21
CA LEU A 50 0.03 15.37 5.49
C LEU A 50 -0.41 16.49 6.44
N HIS A 51 0.34 16.69 7.51
CA HIS A 51 0.04 17.71 8.54
C HIS A 51 1.31 18.48 8.94
N ARG A 52 1.17 19.74 9.38
CA ARG A 52 2.33 20.63 9.58
C ARG A 52 3.16 20.28 10.82
N THR A 53 2.49 19.98 11.92
CA THR A 53 3.13 19.78 13.24
C THR A 53 3.05 18.34 13.71
N ASP A 54 4.02 17.94 14.54
CA ASP A 54 4.03 16.61 15.13
C ASP A 54 2.83 16.39 16.05
N LEU A 55 2.28 15.17 15.99
CA LEU A 55 1.24 14.77 16.93
C LEU A 55 1.88 14.48 18.29
N ASN A 56 1.62 15.36 19.26
CA ASN A 56 1.91 15.05 20.65
C ASN A 56 0.96 13.94 21.17
N GLU A 57 1.17 13.48 22.40
CA GLU A 57 0.36 12.42 22.98
C GLU A 57 -1.13 12.79 23.07
N GLU A 58 -1.46 14.02 23.42
CA GLU A 58 -2.85 14.49 23.52
C GLU A 58 -3.57 14.43 22.17
N ARG A 59 -2.95 14.99 21.12
CA ARG A 59 -3.51 14.92 19.76
C ARG A 59 -3.59 13.49 19.26
N THR A 60 -2.58 12.66 19.55
CA THR A 60 -2.62 11.23 19.19
C THR A 60 -3.79 10.51 19.86
N ARG A 61 -4.07 10.81 21.14
CA ARG A 61 -5.23 10.25 21.86
C ARG A 61 -6.55 10.75 21.30
N GLY A 62 -6.64 12.05 20.99
CA GLY A 62 -7.81 12.65 20.34
C GLY A 62 -8.10 11.98 18.99
N LEU A 63 -7.06 11.80 18.16
CA LEU A 63 -7.15 11.14 16.87
C LEU A 63 -7.62 9.69 17.02
N SER A 64 -7.09 8.95 18.00
CA SER A 64 -7.55 7.59 18.33
C SER A 64 -9.04 7.56 18.67
N GLY A 65 -9.50 8.44 19.56
CA GLY A 65 -10.92 8.51 19.96
C GLY A 65 -11.84 8.88 18.79
N THR A 66 -11.38 9.73 17.88
CA THR A 66 -12.08 10.05 16.63
C THR A 66 -12.22 8.83 15.71
N HIS A 67 -11.17 8.03 15.55
CA HIS A 67 -11.20 6.81 14.73
C HIS A 67 -12.06 5.71 15.32
N GLU A 68 -12.05 5.54 16.64
CA GLU A 68 -12.94 4.59 17.30
C GLU A 68 -14.42 4.89 17.00
N ARG A 69 -14.80 6.18 16.98
CA ARG A 69 -16.17 6.60 16.62
C ARG A 69 -16.44 6.37 15.13
N PHE A 70 -15.48 6.73 14.28
CA PHE A 70 -15.58 6.56 12.83
C PHE A 70 -15.73 5.10 12.41
N GLY A 71 -14.85 4.22 12.90
CA GLY A 71 -14.85 2.79 12.59
C GLY A 71 -16.12 2.07 13.05
N ARG A 72 -16.69 2.43 14.22
CA ARG A 72 -17.96 1.87 14.70
C ARG A 72 -19.18 2.31 13.87
N GLY A 73 -19.13 3.52 13.31
CA GLY A 73 -20.26 4.12 12.59
C GLY A 73 -20.37 3.73 11.12
N LEU A 74 -19.30 3.21 10.52
CA LEU A 74 -19.24 2.97 9.08
C LEU A 74 -18.36 1.76 8.72
N PRO A 75 -18.94 0.58 8.43
CA PRO A 75 -18.16 -0.62 8.11
C PRO A 75 -17.16 -0.45 6.96
N ALA A 76 -17.48 0.38 5.97
CA ALA A 76 -16.59 0.69 4.85
C ALA A 76 -15.31 1.42 5.27
N ALA A 77 -15.26 2.00 6.48
CA ALA A 77 -14.06 2.59 7.06
C ALA A 77 -12.93 1.58 7.20
N GLY A 78 -13.24 0.30 7.48
CA GLY A 78 -12.22 -0.73 7.65
C GLY A 78 -11.33 -0.97 6.43
N ARG A 79 -11.76 -0.50 5.25
CA ARG A 79 -11.00 -0.57 3.99
C ARG A 79 -10.13 0.66 3.71
N LEU A 80 -10.05 1.62 4.63
CA LEU A 80 -9.08 2.72 4.51
C LEU A 80 -7.74 2.25 5.12
N ASP A 81 -6.65 2.40 4.38
CA ASP A 81 -5.29 2.27 4.90
C ASP A 81 -4.66 3.67 4.92
N VAL A 82 -4.50 4.25 6.10
CA VAL A 82 -4.18 5.67 6.28
C VAL A 82 -2.86 5.82 6.99
N SER A 83 -1.93 6.55 6.39
CA SER A 83 -0.68 6.98 7.03
C SER A 83 -0.72 8.48 7.37
N PHE A 84 -0.38 8.83 8.61
CA PHE A 84 -0.30 10.21 9.07
C PHE A 84 1.15 10.68 9.11
N VAL A 85 1.49 11.65 8.27
CA VAL A 85 2.88 12.07 8.08
C VAL A 85 3.03 13.58 8.34
N PRO A 86 3.84 13.98 9.35
CA PRO A 86 4.18 15.38 9.54
C PRO A 86 5.09 15.87 8.40
N LEU A 87 4.94 17.15 8.00
CA LEU A 87 5.68 17.71 6.87
C LEU A 87 7.19 17.58 6.96
N ARG A 88 7.76 17.61 8.18
CA ARG A 88 9.21 17.41 8.38
C ARG A 88 9.73 16.04 7.91
N LEU A 89 8.85 15.05 7.71
CA LEU A 89 9.19 13.70 7.24
C LEU A 89 8.79 13.45 5.78
N VAL A 90 8.22 14.44 5.09
CA VAL A 90 7.86 14.28 3.68
C VAL A 90 9.11 14.04 2.85
N GLY A 91 9.07 13.01 1.99
CA GLY A 91 10.22 12.55 1.21
C GLY A 91 11.24 11.74 2.02
N GLY A 92 11.09 11.66 3.35
CA GLY A 92 11.88 10.77 4.20
C GLY A 92 11.33 9.35 4.19
N TYR A 93 12.22 8.39 4.42
CA TYR A 93 11.91 6.97 4.53
C TYR A 93 12.81 6.39 5.61
N GLY A 94 12.35 6.48 6.86
CA GLY A 94 13.10 6.15 8.07
C GLY A 94 12.31 5.26 9.03
N LYS A 95 12.92 4.93 10.17
CA LYS A 95 12.31 4.09 11.23
C LYS A 95 11.35 4.87 12.14
N ASP A 96 10.94 6.06 11.73
CA ASP A 96 10.06 6.90 12.55
C ASP A 96 8.73 6.19 12.76
N SER A 97 8.35 6.09 14.03
CA SER A 97 7.11 5.44 14.38
C SER A 97 5.97 6.40 14.16
N LEU A 98 5.23 6.20 13.08
CA LEU A 98 4.10 7.02 12.71
C LEU A 98 2.77 6.36 13.07
N PRO A 99 1.75 7.17 13.43
CA PRO A 99 0.42 6.65 13.57
C PRO A 99 -0.16 6.28 12.20
N TYR A 100 -1.00 5.26 12.20
CA TYR A 100 -1.69 4.78 11.01
C TYR A 100 -3.06 4.24 11.36
N TYR A 101 -3.92 4.08 10.37
CA TYR A 101 -5.21 3.42 10.50
C TYR A 101 -5.31 2.31 9.45
N ARG A 102 -5.60 1.09 9.88
CA ARG A 102 -5.71 -0.09 9.01
C ARG A 102 -6.69 -1.08 9.60
N ASP A 103 -7.43 -1.78 8.75
CA ASP A 103 -8.39 -2.82 9.12
C ASP A 103 -9.42 -2.38 10.17
N GLY A 104 -9.78 -1.10 10.18
CA GLY A 104 -10.73 -0.55 11.15
C GLY A 104 -10.10 0.00 12.43
N HIS A 105 -8.77 -0.13 12.60
CA HIS A 105 -8.06 0.14 13.84
C HIS A 105 -7.05 1.27 13.67
N PHE A 106 -7.05 2.21 14.63
CA PHE A 106 -6.01 3.23 14.73
C PHE A 106 -4.85 2.73 15.60
N CYS A 107 -3.64 2.81 15.07
CA CYS A 107 -2.41 2.46 15.75
C CYS A 107 -1.59 3.74 15.98
N ARG A 108 -1.13 3.93 17.22
CA ARG A 108 -0.38 5.14 17.62
C ARG A 108 1.06 5.17 17.08
N SER A 109 1.58 4.02 16.67
CA SER A 109 2.96 3.78 16.29
C SER A 109 3.05 2.58 15.34
N GLY A 110 4.00 2.60 14.41
CA GLY A 110 4.32 1.47 13.52
C GLY A 110 4.81 1.83 12.12
N GLY A 111 4.62 3.09 11.68
CA GLY A 111 5.25 3.59 10.45
C GLY A 111 4.40 3.56 9.18
N GLY A 112 3.15 3.08 9.23
CA GLY A 112 2.23 3.08 8.08
C GLY A 112 2.82 2.42 6.83
N ASP A 113 2.42 2.88 5.64
CA ASP A 113 3.05 2.51 4.35
C ASP A 113 4.05 3.57 3.86
N VAL A 114 4.80 4.18 4.79
CA VAL A 114 5.72 5.28 4.47
C VAL A 114 7.04 4.78 3.89
N ASN A 115 7.16 4.88 2.56
CA ASN A 115 8.35 4.43 1.83
C ASN A 115 8.52 5.18 0.48
N PRO A 116 9.67 5.02 -0.22
CA PRO A 116 9.92 5.61 -1.52
C PRO A 116 8.90 5.27 -2.61
N VAL A 117 8.25 4.10 -2.56
CA VAL A 117 7.21 3.73 -3.55
C VAL A 117 5.99 4.63 -3.42
N MET A 118 5.54 4.80 -2.18
CA MET A 118 4.41 5.65 -1.83
C MET A 118 4.71 7.11 -2.21
N TRP A 119 5.88 7.65 -1.88
CA TRP A 119 6.27 9.02 -2.25
C TRP A 119 6.34 9.24 -3.77
N ARG A 120 6.97 8.33 -4.52
CA ARG A 120 7.05 8.44 -5.99
C ARG A 120 5.66 8.36 -6.63
N THR A 121 4.81 7.47 -6.12
CA THR A 121 3.42 7.34 -6.59
C THR A 121 2.63 8.61 -6.27
N LEU A 122 2.68 9.11 -5.04
CA LEU A 122 1.98 10.34 -4.64
C LEU A 122 2.40 11.53 -5.50
N ARG A 123 3.71 11.75 -5.68
CA ARG A 123 4.23 12.87 -6.48
C ARG A 123 3.80 12.78 -7.95
N GLY A 124 3.89 11.60 -8.56
CA GLY A 124 3.68 11.43 -9.99
C GLY A 124 2.22 11.24 -10.41
N ARG A 125 1.42 10.55 -9.58
CA ARG A 125 0.07 10.09 -9.92
C ARG A 125 -0.95 10.26 -8.79
N GLY A 126 -0.54 10.74 -7.62
CA GLY A 126 -1.41 10.87 -6.45
C GLY A 126 -2.58 11.81 -6.71
N VAL A 127 -3.73 11.48 -6.13
CA VAL A 127 -4.94 12.30 -6.23
C VAL A 127 -5.10 13.10 -4.95
N ALA A 128 -5.06 14.43 -5.05
CA ALA A 128 -5.38 15.30 -3.92
C ALA A 128 -6.90 15.29 -3.68
N VAL A 129 -7.33 14.72 -2.56
CA VAL A 129 -8.71 14.86 -2.05
C VAL A 129 -8.89 16.27 -1.49
N CYS A 130 -7.85 16.77 -0.81
CA CYS A 130 -7.72 18.17 -0.43
C CYS A 130 -6.25 18.56 -0.26
N GLY A 131 -5.98 19.87 -0.30
CA GLY A 131 -4.62 20.41 -0.31
C GLY A 131 -4.14 20.71 -1.73
N PRO A 132 -2.92 21.25 -1.90
CA PRO A 132 -2.32 21.46 -3.21
C PRO A 132 -1.92 20.12 -3.86
N PRO A 133 -1.57 20.10 -5.15
CA PRO A 133 -0.99 18.92 -5.79
C PRO A 133 0.20 18.35 -4.99
N ALA A 134 0.27 17.03 -4.85
CA ALA A 134 1.35 16.38 -4.11
C ALA A 134 2.74 16.72 -4.66
N ALA A 135 2.86 17.01 -5.96
CA ALA A 135 4.10 17.44 -6.61
C ALA A 135 4.64 18.80 -6.12
N GLU A 136 3.83 19.61 -5.44
CA GLU A 136 4.28 20.86 -4.83
C GLU A 136 4.89 20.65 -3.44
N ILE A 137 4.62 19.51 -2.79
CA ILE A 137 5.03 19.24 -1.40
C ILE A 137 6.06 18.10 -1.32
N VAL A 138 5.84 17.00 -2.05
CA VAL A 138 6.64 15.79 -1.98
C VAL A 138 7.88 15.94 -2.88
N PRO A 139 9.12 15.88 -2.38
CA PRO A 139 10.30 15.97 -3.23
C PRO A 139 10.41 14.77 -4.19
N PRO A 140 11.16 14.90 -5.31
CA PRO A 140 11.41 13.76 -6.18
C PRO A 140 12.15 12.65 -5.44
N VAL A 141 11.76 11.41 -5.71
CA VAL A 141 12.45 10.19 -5.24
C VAL A 141 13.43 9.76 -6.32
N SER A 142 14.69 9.56 -5.96
CA SER A 142 15.70 9.10 -6.91
C SER A 142 15.45 7.64 -7.34
N ASP A 143 15.94 7.27 -8.52
CA ASP A 143 15.90 5.87 -8.97
C ASP A 143 16.70 4.94 -8.06
N GLU A 144 17.79 5.44 -7.47
CA GLU A 144 18.62 4.69 -6.53
C GLU A 144 17.86 4.39 -5.23
N ASP A 145 17.17 5.38 -4.65
CA ASP A 145 16.37 5.20 -3.44
C ASP A 145 15.20 4.25 -3.67
N LEU A 146 14.55 4.36 -4.84
CA LEU A 146 13.50 3.42 -5.22
C LEU A 146 14.05 2.00 -5.36
N ALA A 147 15.16 1.83 -6.08
CA ALA A 147 15.77 0.52 -6.29
C ALA A 147 16.22 -0.11 -4.97
N GLU A 148 16.83 0.68 -4.08
CA GLU A 148 17.26 0.23 -2.77
C GLU A 148 16.07 -0.19 -1.89
N ASN A 149 14.98 0.57 -1.92
CA ASN A 149 13.74 0.15 -1.27
C ASN A 149 13.18 -1.15 -1.85
N MET A 150 13.27 -1.35 -3.17
CA MET A 150 12.84 -2.59 -3.83
C MET A 150 13.70 -3.79 -3.45
N ARG A 151 15.01 -3.62 -3.27
CA ARG A 151 15.89 -4.69 -2.74
C ARG A 151 15.51 -5.08 -1.32
N ARG A 152 15.19 -4.11 -0.46
CA ARG A 152 14.69 -4.39 0.90
C ARG A 152 13.36 -5.11 0.88
N ASN A 153 12.44 -4.69 0.00
CA ASN A 153 11.15 -5.37 -0.17
C ASN A 153 11.34 -6.80 -0.71
N LEU A 154 12.30 -7.03 -1.60
CA LEU A 154 12.64 -8.37 -2.08
C LEU A 154 13.09 -9.27 -0.93
N ASP A 155 14.02 -8.80 -0.10
CA ASP A 155 14.49 -9.55 1.06
C ASP A 155 13.38 -9.80 2.09
N PHE A 156 12.54 -8.79 2.35
CA PHE A 156 11.38 -8.91 3.24
C PHE A 156 10.38 -9.95 2.72
N LEU A 157 9.93 -9.83 1.47
CA LEU A 157 8.95 -10.75 0.87
C LEU A 157 9.47 -12.18 0.84
N ARG A 158 10.77 -12.38 0.62
CA ARG A 158 11.37 -13.72 0.69
C ARG A 158 11.29 -14.32 2.09
N LEU A 159 11.56 -13.53 3.13
CA LEU A 159 11.45 -13.97 4.51
C LEU A 159 9.98 -14.22 4.92
N GLN A 160 9.05 -13.44 4.38
CA GLN A 160 7.63 -13.57 4.67
C GLN A 160 6.93 -14.67 3.87
N MET A 161 7.47 -15.10 2.73
CA MET A 161 6.78 -16.04 1.85
C MET A 161 6.35 -17.34 2.54
N PRO A 162 7.17 -18.00 3.39
CA PRO A 162 6.71 -19.19 4.11
C PRO A 162 5.50 -18.91 5.02
N LEU A 163 5.47 -17.73 5.67
CA LEU A 163 4.32 -17.32 6.46
C LEU A 163 3.09 -17.07 5.58
N TYR A 164 3.26 -16.41 4.44
CA TYR A 164 2.14 -16.17 3.50
C TYR A 164 1.56 -17.47 2.96
N VAL A 165 2.42 -18.44 2.64
CA VAL A 165 2.04 -19.78 2.21
C VAL A 165 1.23 -20.51 3.26
N THR A 166 1.69 -20.48 4.52
CA THR A 166 0.99 -21.14 5.63
C THR A 166 -0.27 -20.41 6.09
N THR A 167 -0.36 -19.09 5.85
CA THR A 167 -1.55 -18.29 6.20
C THR A 167 -2.70 -18.58 5.24
N GLY A 168 -2.43 -18.63 3.94
CA GLY A 168 -3.44 -18.99 2.96
C GLY A 168 -3.19 -18.51 1.53
N THR A 169 -4.17 -18.80 0.68
CA THR A 169 -4.13 -18.46 -0.75
C THR A 169 -4.06 -16.94 -0.97
N GLY A 170 -4.76 -16.14 -0.17
CA GLY A 170 -4.80 -14.69 -0.30
C GLY A 170 -3.41 -14.05 -0.15
N GLU A 171 -2.74 -14.37 0.95
CA GLU A 171 -1.40 -13.90 1.29
C GLU A 171 -0.37 -14.42 0.30
N THR A 172 -0.51 -15.67 -0.15
CA THR A 172 0.37 -16.25 -1.18
C THR A 172 0.25 -15.50 -2.52
N VAL A 173 -0.98 -15.28 -2.99
CA VAL A 173 -1.23 -14.51 -4.23
C VAL A 173 -0.69 -13.08 -4.09
N PHE A 174 -0.95 -12.44 -2.95
CA PHE A 174 -0.39 -11.13 -2.63
C PHE A 174 1.14 -11.13 -2.70
N GLY A 175 1.80 -12.11 -2.10
CA GLY A 175 3.25 -12.27 -2.09
C GLY A 175 3.83 -12.46 -3.50
N VAL A 176 3.28 -13.39 -4.28
CA VAL A 176 3.74 -13.68 -5.65
C VAL A 176 3.63 -12.43 -6.55
N LEU A 177 2.49 -11.73 -6.52
CA LEU A 177 2.31 -10.53 -7.33
C LEU A 177 3.14 -9.35 -6.82
N SER A 178 3.37 -9.25 -5.51
CA SER A 178 4.26 -8.23 -4.94
C SER A 178 5.72 -8.45 -5.35
N LEU A 179 6.19 -9.70 -5.38
CA LEU A 179 7.50 -10.06 -5.95
C LEU A 179 7.60 -9.68 -7.43
N CYS A 180 6.54 -9.91 -8.22
CA CYS A 180 6.51 -9.46 -9.62
C CYS A 180 6.67 -7.94 -9.74
N ARG A 181 6.00 -7.15 -8.88
CA ARG A 181 6.13 -5.67 -8.85
C ARG A 181 7.55 -5.23 -8.49
N VAL A 182 8.17 -5.89 -7.51
CA VAL A 182 9.55 -5.63 -7.11
C VAL A 182 10.50 -5.88 -8.28
N LEU A 183 10.40 -7.04 -8.94
CA LEU A 183 11.24 -7.40 -10.08
C LEU A 183 11.02 -6.47 -11.28
N TYR A 184 9.77 -6.10 -11.57
CA TYR A 184 9.45 -5.11 -12.60
C TYR A 184 10.18 -3.80 -12.32
N THR A 185 10.00 -3.26 -11.11
CA THR A 185 10.56 -1.96 -10.72
C THR A 185 12.08 -1.96 -10.77
N LEU A 186 12.74 -3.01 -10.29
CA LEU A 186 14.20 -3.16 -10.36
C LEU A 186 14.74 -3.23 -11.80
N ARG A 187 13.94 -3.77 -12.73
CA ARG A 187 14.34 -3.94 -14.14
C ARG A 187 14.06 -2.72 -15.01
N THR A 188 13.00 -1.97 -14.71
CA THR A 188 12.52 -0.89 -15.59
C THR A 188 12.70 0.51 -15.00
N GLY A 189 12.84 0.62 -13.67
CA GLY A 189 12.76 1.89 -12.95
C GLY A 189 11.34 2.44 -12.79
N GLU A 190 10.34 1.73 -13.31
CA GLU A 190 8.94 2.16 -13.35
C GLU A 190 8.06 1.39 -12.35
N GLN A 191 6.90 1.96 -12.00
CA GLN A 191 5.96 1.38 -11.06
C GLN A 191 4.64 1.06 -11.74
N VAL A 192 4.10 -0.14 -11.46
CA VAL A 192 2.84 -0.62 -12.03
C VAL A 192 2.02 -1.39 -11.00
N GLY A 193 0.77 -1.71 -11.34
CA GLY A 193 -0.13 -2.55 -10.54
C GLY A 193 0.31 -4.02 -10.48
N LYS A 194 -0.31 -4.79 -9.57
CA LYS A 194 -0.02 -6.22 -9.33
C LYS A 194 -0.20 -7.10 -10.59
N VAL A 195 -1.33 -6.93 -11.27
CA VAL A 195 -1.66 -7.70 -12.49
C VAL A 195 -0.71 -7.38 -13.63
N GLU A 196 -0.45 -6.10 -13.87
CA GLU A 196 0.46 -5.65 -14.93
C GLU A 196 1.89 -6.18 -14.71
N ALA A 197 2.39 -6.10 -13.48
CA ALA A 197 3.68 -6.68 -13.13
C ALA A 197 3.71 -8.21 -13.32
N GLY A 198 2.63 -8.91 -12.96
CA GLY A 198 2.49 -10.35 -13.20
C GLY A 198 2.55 -10.69 -14.70
N ARG A 199 1.80 -9.96 -15.54
CA ARG A 199 1.80 -10.14 -17.00
C ARG A 199 3.17 -9.85 -17.60
N TRP A 200 3.87 -8.84 -17.13
CA TRP A 200 5.27 -8.60 -17.50
C TRP A 200 6.16 -9.79 -17.12
N ALA A 201 6.02 -10.32 -15.90
CA ALA A 201 6.84 -11.41 -15.39
C ALA A 201 6.66 -12.71 -16.19
N LEU A 202 5.43 -13.02 -16.66
CA LEU A 202 5.16 -14.17 -17.54
C LEU A 202 6.04 -14.20 -18.79
N HIS A 203 6.36 -13.03 -19.35
CA HIS A 203 7.13 -12.89 -20.59
C HIS A 203 8.63 -12.73 -20.36
N ARG A 204 9.07 -12.44 -19.13
CA ARG A 204 10.46 -12.07 -18.81
C ARG A 204 11.18 -13.05 -17.91
N LEU A 205 10.44 -13.80 -17.08
CA LEU A 205 11.02 -14.78 -16.17
C LEU A 205 11.06 -16.17 -16.81
N HIS A 206 11.87 -17.06 -16.24
CA HIS A 206 12.00 -18.44 -16.70
C HIS A 206 10.63 -19.14 -16.78
N SER A 207 10.37 -19.87 -17.86
CA SER A 207 9.07 -20.48 -18.19
C SER A 207 8.50 -21.36 -17.06
N ARG A 208 9.38 -21.98 -16.26
CA ARG A 208 9.00 -22.74 -15.05
C ARG A 208 8.06 -21.98 -14.10
N TRP A 209 8.12 -20.65 -14.07
CA TRP A 209 7.30 -19.81 -13.17
C TRP A 209 5.99 -19.35 -13.78
N GLN A 210 5.79 -19.55 -15.09
CA GLN A 210 4.58 -19.09 -15.77
C GLN A 210 3.31 -19.70 -15.16
N PRO A 211 3.24 -21.00 -14.81
CA PRO A 211 2.04 -21.57 -14.20
C PRO A 211 1.68 -20.89 -12.87
N LEU A 212 2.66 -20.68 -11.99
CA LEU A 212 2.47 -20.01 -10.70
C LEU A 212 1.94 -18.58 -10.88
N ILE A 213 2.61 -17.79 -11.72
CA ILE A 213 2.27 -16.37 -11.94
C ILE A 213 0.90 -16.25 -12.60
N GLN A 214 0.59 -17.10 -13.59
CA GLN A 214 -0.70 -17.08 -14.28
C GLN A 214 -1.84 -17.41 -13.30
N ARG A 215 -1.66 -18.43 -12.44
CA ARG A 215 -2.63 -18.75 -11.39
C ARG A 215 -2.83 -17.60 -10.42
N ALA A 216 -1.75 -16.94 -9.99
CA ALA A 216 -1.82 -15.79 -9.09
C ALA A 216 -2.61 -14.62 -9.70
N ILE A 217 -2.36 -14.30 -10.98
CA ILE A 217 -3.11 -13.27 -11.72
C ILE A 217 -4.59 -13.62 -11.77
N THR A 218 -4.92 -14.84 -12.20
CA THR A 218 -6.32 -15.27 -12.35
C THR A 218 -7.06 -15.21 -11.02
N ARG A 219 -6.48 -15.74 -9.93
CA ARG A 219 -7.10 -15.67 -8.59
C ARG A 219 -7.28 -14.25 -8.10
N TYR A 220 -6.32 -13.37 -8.36
CA TYR A 220 -6.42 -11.95 -7.99
C TYR A 220 -7.55 -11.24 -8.74
N GLU A 221 -7.70 -11.45 -10.06
CA GLU A 221 -8.73 -10.82 -10.88
C GLU A 221 -10.15 -11.37 -10.59
N THR A 222 -10.27 -12.69 -10.40
CA THR A 222 -11.56 -13.33 -10.08
C THR A 222 -11.97 -13.15 -8.62
N ASN A 223 -11.04 -12.72 -7.77
CA ASN A 223 -11.18 -12.72 -6.32
C ASN A 223 -11.51 -14.12 -5.75
N ASP A 224 -11.01 -15.16 -6.41
CA ASP A 224 -11.12 -16.56 -5.94
C ASP A 224 -9.91 -16.90 -5.07
N LEU A 225 -10.06 -16.62 -3.77
CA LEU A 225 -9.07 -16.92 -2.75
C LEU A 225 -9.42 -18.17 -1.94
N SER A 226 -10.31 -19.02 -2.47
CA SER A 226 -10.68 -20.29 -1.82
C SER A 226 -9.48 -21.24 -1.70
N SER A 227 -9.49 -22.10 -0.68
CA SER A 227 -8.39 -23.03 -0.39
C SER A 227 -8.29 -24.13 -1.46
N GLY A 228 -7.08 -24.37 -1.96
CA GLY A 228 -6.78 -25.37 -3.00
C GLY A 228 -5.33 -25.28 -3.48
N ASP A 229 -4.55 -26.33 -3.17
CA ASP A 229 -3.12 -26.39 -2.79
C ASP A 229 -1.99 -26.04 -3.80
N ALA A 230 -2.25 -25.68 -5.07
CA ALA A 230 -1.16 -25.65 -6.06
C ALA A 230 -0.27 -24.38 -6.09
N LEU A 231 -0.67 -23.28 -5.44
CA LEU A 231 0.13 -22.04 -5.38
C LEU A 231 1.15 -22.06 -4.24
N LEU A 232 0.87 -22.83 -3.19
CA LEU A 232 1.61 -22.85 -1.94
C LEU A 232 3.00 -23.46 -2.11
N GLU A 233 3.09 -24.59 -2.82
CA GLU A 233 4.33 -25.37 -2.95
C GLU A 233 5.42 -24.66 -3.77
N GLU A 234 5.03 -23.84 -4.76
CA GLU A 234 5.98 -23.17 -5.66
C GLU A 234 6.34 -21.74 -5.24
N ALA A 235 5.54 -21.10 -4.38
CA ALA A 235 5.70 -19.69 -4.03
C ALA A 235 6.99 -19.40 -3.26
N GLU A 236 7.38 -20.27 -2.32
CA GLU A 236 8.66 -20.13 -1.61
C GLU A 236 9.86 -20.26 -2.55
N ALA A 237 9.80 -21.24 -3.47
CA ALA A 237 10.84 -21.43 -4.46
C ALA A 237 10.93 -20.24 -5.42
N PHE A 238 9.79 -19.61 -5.76
CA PHE A 238 9.75 -18.40 -6.57
C PHE A 238 10.39 -17.21 -5.86
N ALA A 239 10.11 -17.04 -4.57
CA ALA A 239 10.74 -16.01 -3.75
C ALA A 239 12.26 -16.19 -3.63
N ALA A 240 12.74 -17.44 -3.52
CA ALA A 240 14.16 -17.75 -3.55
C ALA A 240 14.81 -17.43 -4.91
N TYR A 241 14.13 -17.76 -6.02
CA TYR A 241 14.59 -17.41 -7.37
C TYR A 241 14.65 -15.91 -7.61
N ALA A 242 13.65 -15.16 -7.15
CA ALA A 242 13.61 -13.70 -7.33
C ALA A 242 14.85 -13.01 -6.74
N ARG A 243 15.40 -13.52 -5.63
CA ARG A 243 16.63 -13.00 -5.01
C ARG A 243 17.91 -13.29 -5.80
N ALA A 244 17.92 -14.37 -6.58
CA ALA A 244 19.07 -14.72 -7.40
C ALA A 244 19.17 -13.90 -8.69
N LEU A 245 18.14 -13.09 -9.00
CA LEU A 245 18.18 -12.18 -10.14
C LEU A 245 18.98 -10.92 -9.77
N PRO A 246 19.91 -10.48 -10.63
CA PRO A 246 20.69 -9.28 -10.41
C PRO A 246 19.81 -8.02 -10.45
#